data_AF-A0A3D8LA78-F1
#
_entry.id   AF-A0A3D8LA78-F1
#
_cell.length_a   1.000
_cell.length_b   1.000
_cell.length_c   1.000
_cell.angle_alpha   90.00
_cell.angle_beta   90.00
_cell.angle_gamma   90.00
#
_symmetry.space_group_name_H-M   'P 1'
#
loop_
_entity.id
_entity.type
_entity.pdbx_description
1 polymer ?
#
loop_
_entity_poly.entity_id
_entity_poly.type
_entity_poly.pdbx_seq_one_letter_code
_entity_poly.pdbx_strand_id
1 'polypeptide(L)'
;MEIIHLNHLNSAFRISGSEERRSLKISSVSVEKETDASATLKLVVLDEKDVPVFSQELSDGGEVNSSIDIDQDFAFYDHLTVRITAEPKNSPFNATLNFK
;
A
#
# COMPACT_ATOMS: atom_id res chain seq x y z
N MET A 1 -12.56 1.24 10.60
CA MET A 1 -11.18 0.93 10.20
C MET A 1 -11.31 -0.27 9.29
N GLU A 2 -10.90 -0.11 8.05
CA GLU A 2 -10.99 -1.10 6.98
C GLU A 2 -9.63 -1.78 6.80
N ILE A 3 -9.67 -3.02 6.36
CA ILE A 3 -8.50 -3.87 6.16
C ILE A 3 -8.57 -4.44 4.76
N ILE A 4 -7.45 -4.40 4.04
CA ILE A 4 -7.31 -5.09 2.76
C ILE A 4 -6.03 -5.91 2.73
N HIS A 5 -6.15 -7.09 2.12
CA HIS A 5 -5.03 -7.99 1.89
C HIS A 5 -4.61 -7.90 0.43
N LEU A 6 -3.34 -7.53 0.21
CA LEU A 6 -2.71 -7.39 -1.08
C LEU A 6 -1.55 -8.39 -1.19
N ASN A 7 -1.29 -8.87 -2.39
CA ASN A 7 -0.15 -9.71 -2.70
C ASN A 7 0.38 -9.39 -4.09
N HIS A 8 1.38 -10.15 -4.53
CA HIS A 8 2.00 -9.96 -5.85
C HIS A 8 1.02 -10.10 -7.05
N LEU A 9 -0.12 -10.78 -6.89
CA LEU A 9 -1.16 -10.94 -7.92
C LEU A 9 -2.23 -9.83 -7.87
N ASN A 10 -2.56 -9.32 -6.68
CA ASN A 10 -3.55 -8.25 -6.48
C ASN A 10 -2.96 -7.07 -5.70
N SER A 11 -1.84 -6.56 -6.23
CA SER A 11 -0.99 -5.57 -5.54
C SER A 11 -1.56 -4.16 -5.41
N ALA A 12 -2.76 -3.91 -5.93
CA ALA A 12 -3.39 -2.59 -5.91
C ALA A 12 -4.88 -2.67 -5.61
N PHE A 13 -5.37 -1.62 -4.97
CA PHE A 13 -6.80 -1.37 -4.86
C PHE A 13 -7.11 0.09 -5.15
N ARG A 14 -8.34 0.34 -5.56
CA ARG A 14 -8.84 1.67 -5.89
C ARG A 14 -10.01 1.98 -4.98
N ILE A 15 -10.01 3.20 -4.45
CA ILE A 15 -11.13 3.74 -3.69
C ILE A 15 -11.71 4.89 -4.51
N SER A 16 -12.99 4.77 -4.84
CA SER A 16 -13.73 5.86 -5.47
C SER A 16 -14.24 6.82 -4.41
N GLY A 17 -14.23 8.10 -4.77
CA GLY A 17 -14.81 9.18 -3.99
C GLY A 17 -16.32 9.11 -4.01
N SER A 18 -16.94 9.57 -2.93
CA SER A 18 -18.37 9.79 -2.82
C SER A 18 -18.62 11.09 -2.04
N GLU A 19 -19.88 11.50 -1.91
CA GLU A 19 -20.24 12.64 -1.05
C GLU A 19 -19.81 12.41 0.41
N GLU A 20 -19.73 11.15 0.84
CA GLU A 20 -19.37 10.76 2.21
C GLU A 20 -17.90 10.35 2.37
N ARG A 21 -17.15 10.14 1.28
CA ARG A 21 -15.76 9.67 1.29
C ARG A 21 -14.91 10.47 0.30
N ARG A 22 -14.17 11.45 0.82
CA ARG A 22 -13.20 12.29 0.07
C ARG A 22 -11.79 12.27 0.65
N SER A 23 -11.57 11.39 1.60
CA SER A 23 -10.29 11.20 2.27
C SER A 23 -10.05 9.73 2.53
N LEU A 24 -8.78 9.36 2.53
CA LEU A 24 -8.29 8.04 2.90
C LEU A 24 -7.15 8.25 3.88
N LYS A 25 -7.29 7.68 5.08
CA LYS A 25 -6.19 7.58 6.02
C LYS A 25 -5.57 6.20 5.91
N ILE A 26 -4.28 6.11 5.60
CA ILE A 26 -3.53 4.85 5.70
C ILE A 26 -2.81 4.86 7.04
N SER A 27 -3.19 3.94 7.93
CA SER A 27 -2.63 3.87 9.28
C SER A 27 -1.31 3.09 9.29
N SER A 28 -1.34 1.87 8.75
CA SER A 28 -0.17 0.98 8.74
C SER A 28 -0.26 -0.05 7.62
N VAL A 29 0.90 -0.58 7.25
CA VAL A 29 1.05 -1.72 6.34
C VAL A 29 1.88 -2.79 7.04
N SER A 30 1.28 -3.95 7.24
CA SER A 30 2.00 -5.14 7.70
C SER A 30 2.41 -5.96 6.48
N VAL A 31 3.70 -6.21 6.33
CA VAL A 31 4.25 -7.00 5.23
C VAL A 31 4.73 -8.33 5.78
N GLU A 32 4.36 -9.40 5.07
CA GLU A 32 4.90 -10.74 5.24
C GLU A 32 5.69 -11.08 3.96
N LYS A 33 7.01 -11.17 4.08
CA LYS A 33 7.90 -11.56 2.97
C LYS A 33 8.17 -13.06 3.07
N GLU A 34 8.29 -13.73 1.93
CA GLU A 34 8.85 -15.09 1.95
C GLU A 34 10.32 -15.04 2.38
N THR A 35 10.78 -16.05 3.12
CA THR A 35 12.10 -16.12 3.77
C THR A 35 13.30 -15.93 2.81
N ASP A 36 13.09 -16.16 1.50
CA ASP A 36 14.11 -16.00 0.45
C ASP A 36 13.96 -14.71 -0.38
N ALA A 37 13.03 -13.83 -0.03
CA ALA A 37 12.72 -12.63 -0.80
C ALA A 37 13.66 -11.46 -0.44
N SER A 38 14.67 -11.21 -1.28
CA SER A 38 15.45 -9.96 -1.31
C SER A 38 14.67 -8.77 -1.87
N ALA A 39 13.33 -8.84 -1.84
CA ALA A 39 12.46 -7.91 -2.52
C ALA A 39 12.29 -6.63 -1.70
N THR A 40 12.67 -5.51 -2.29
CA THR A 40 12.30 -4.19 -1.77
C THR A 40 10.85 -3.93 -2.13
N LEU A 41 10.01 -3.74 -1.12
CA LEU A 41 8.62 -3.37 -1.32
C LEU A 41 8.45 -1.87 -1.16
N LYS A 42 7.50 -1.29 -1.89
CA LYS A 42 7.18 0.13 -1.83
C LYS A 42 5.69 0.35 -1.90
N LEU A 43 5.13 1.05 -0.93
CA LEU A 43 3.78 1.59 -0.98
C LEU A 43 3.78 2.82 -1.89
N VAL A 44 2.82 2.89 -2.79
CA VAL A 44 2.63 3.99 -3.72
C VAL A 44 1.16 4.36 -3.70
N VAL A 45 0.89 5.65 -3.57
CA VAL A 45 -0.46 6.22 -3.65
C VAL A 45 -0.52 7.10 -4.89
N LEU A 46 -1.49 6.82 -5.76
CA LEU A 46 -1.73 7.50 -7.02
C LEU A 46 -3.03 8.31 -6.93
N ASP A 47 -3.02 9.51 -7.47
CA ASP A 47 -4.22 10.33 -7.65
C ASP A 47 -5.09 9.85 -8.83
N GLU A 48 -6.17 10.59 -9.12
CA GLU A 48 -7.10 10.26 -10.21
C GLU A 48 -6.52 10.34 -11.63
N LYS A 49 -5.29 10.84 -11.76
CA LYS A 49 -4.55 10.97 -13.02
C LYS A 49 -3.41 9.95 -13.11
N ASP A 50 -3.41 8.95 -12.23
CA ASP A 50 -2.35 7.95 -12.06
C ASP A 50 -0.98 8.58 -11.70
N VAL A 51 -0.97 9.78 -11.09
CA VAL A 51 0.26 10.45 -10.66
C VAL A 51 0.59 10.06 -9.22
N PRO A 52 1.83 9.61 -8.91
CA PRO A 52 2.20 9.28 -7.54
C PRO A 52 2.26 10.52 -6.66
N VAL A 53 1.36 10.57 -5.69
CA VAL A 53 1.29 11.63 -4.66
C VAL A 53 2.02 11.23 -3.37
N PHE A 54 2.25 9.93 -3.18
CA PHE A 54 3.03 9.42 -2.05
C PHE A 54 3.74 8.13 -2.41
N SER A 55 4.91 7.95 -1.80
CA SER A 55 5.70 6.75 -1.99
C SER A 55 6.58 6.49 -0.78
N GLN A 56 6.48 5.31 -0.20
CA GLN A 56 7.28 4.91 0.96
C GLN A 56 7.78 3.48 0.78
N GLU A 57 9.08 3.29 1.04
CA GLU A 57 9.66 1.95 1.08
C GLU A 57 9.17 1.22 2.32
N LEU A 58 8.69 -0.01 2.11
CA LEU A 58 8.27 -0.96 3.13
C LEU A 58 9.46 -1.88 3.44
N SER A 59 10.60 -1.26 3.72
CA SER A 59 11.82 -1.96 4.09
C SER A 59 11.89 -2.08 5.60
N ASP A 60 12.03 -3.31 6.08
CA ASP A 60 12.11 -3.68 7.48
C ASP A 60 13.53 -4.07 7.91
N GLY A 61 14.52 -3.86 7.04
CA GLY A 61 15.89 -4.31 7.29
C GLY A 61 16.10 -5.82 7.19
N GLY A 62 15.16 -6.57 6.57
CA GLY A 62 15.27 -8.01 6.33
C GLY A 62 14.44 -8.88 7.28
N GLU A 63 13.46 -8.31 7.99
CA GLU A 63 12.56 -9.06 8.85
C GLU A 63 11.40 -9.69 8.06
N VAL A 64 10.98 -10.89 8.47
CA VAL A 64 9.98 -11.69 7.73
C VAL A 64 8.55 -11.20 7.98
N ASN A 65 8.31 -10.41 9.03
CA ASN A 65 7.00 -9.86 9.37
C ASN A 65 7.14 -8.49 10.01
N SER A 66 6.81 -7.44 9.28
CA SER A 66 7.02 -6.08 9.78
C SER A 66 5.81 -5.21 9.53
N SER A 67 5.39 -4.53 10.59
CA SER A 67 4.36 -3.51 10.53
C SER A 67 5.04 -2.16 10.41
N ILE A 68 4.78 -1.47 9.30
CA ILE A 68 5.25 -0.11 9.05
C ILE A 68 4.09 0.85 9.30
N ASP A 69 4.30 1.77 10.24
CA ASP A 69 3.37 2.87 10.47
C ASP A 69 3.49 3.90 9.36
N ILE A 70 2.35 4.26 8.77
CA ILE A 70 2.25 5.25 7.69
C ILE A 70 1.62 6.54 8.25
N ASP A 71 0.54 6.41 9.03
CA ASP A 71 -0.24 7.48 9.65
C ASP A 71 -0.45 8.72 8.76
N GLN A 72 -0.82 8.50 7.49
CA GLN A 72 -0.94 9.55 6.49
C GLN A 72 -2.37 9.66 5.95
N ASP A 73 -2.86 10.91 5.90
CA ASP A 73 -4.15 11.26 5.30
C ASP A 73 -3.97 11.74 3.85
N PHE A 74 -4.83 11.25 2.96
CA PHE A 74 -4.87 11.60 1.54
C PHE A 74 -6.27 12.09 1.16
N ALA A 75 -6.37 13.33 0.66
CA ALA A 75 -7.60 13.86 0.10
C ALA A 75 -7.70 13.54 -1.40
N PHE A 76 -8.90 13.19 -1.88
CA PHE A 76 -9.15 12.92 -3.29
C PHE A 76 -10.57 13.30 -3.69
N TYR A 77 -10.76 13.60 -4.98
CA TYR A 77 -12.04 14.05 -5.52
C TYR A 77 -12.80 12.93 -6.24
N ASP A 78 -12.15 12.26 -7.19
CA ASP A 78 -12.77 11.20 -7.99
C ASP A 78 -12.38 9.82 -7.47
N HIS A 79 -11.10 9.52 -7.40
CA HIS A 79 -10.61 8.26 -6.85
C HIS A 79 -9.16 8.37 -6.45
N LEU A 80 -8.71 7.37 -5.71
CA LEU A 80 -7.32 7.24 -5.30
C LEU A 80 -6.95 5.76 -5.39
N THR A 81 -5.77 5.47 -5.94
CA THR A 81 -5.26 4.12 -6.09
C THR A 81 -4.09 3.90 -5.16
N VAL A 82 -4.17 2.86 -4.33
CA VAL A 82 -3.11 2.46 -3.44
C VAL A 82 -2.52 1.16 -3.97
N ARG A 83 -1.20 1.13 -4.12
CA ARG A 83 -0.46 0.03 -4.73
C ARG A 83 0.78 -0.31 -3.93
N ILE A 84 1.08 -1.59 -3.82
CA ILE A 84 2.38 -2.07 -3.37
C ILE A 84 3.15 -2.53 -4.60
N THR A 85 4.37 -2.06 -4.74
CA THR A 85 5.29 -2.48 -5.80
C THR A 85 6.45 -3.24 -5.18
N ALA A 86 6.96 -4.24 -5.89
CA ALA A 86 8.07 -5.06 -5.46
C ALA A 86 9.21 -4.96 -6.48
N GLU A 87 10.45 -4.90 -5.99
CA GLU A 87 11.67 -4.96 -6.78
C GLU A 87 12.58 -6.07 -6.23
N PRO A 88 12.90 -7.12 -7.02
CA PRO A 88 12.58 -7.30 -8.44
C PRO A 88 11.08 -7.48 -8.71
N LYS A 89 10.67 -7.11 -9.93
CA LYS A 89 9.26 -7.13 -10.33
C LYS A 89 8.68 -8.53 -10.18
N ASN A 90 7.46 -8.61 -9.65
CA ASN A 90 6.72 -9.85 -9.35
C ASN A 90 7.31 -10.70 -8.21
N SER A 91 8.22 -10.16 -7.39
CA SER A 91 8.60 -10.86 -6.16
C SER A 91 7.37 -11.18 -5.31
N PRO A 92 7.25 -12.43 -4.80
CA PRO A 92 6.19 -12.81 -3.89
C PRO A 92 6.19 -11.93 -2.64
N PHE A 93 5.02 -11.43 -2.27
CA PHE A 93 4.77 -10.77 -1.01
C PHE A 93 3.32 -10.97 -0.60
N ASN A 94 3.05 -10.90 0.69
CA ASN A 94 1.73 -10.67 1.25
C ASN A 94 1.79 -9.41 2.10
N ALA A 95 0.74 -8.60 2.03
CA ALA A 95 0.65 -7.37 2.80
C ALA A 95 -0.79 -7.15 3.26
N THR A 96 -0.92 -6.68 4.49
CA THR A 96 -2.19 -6.27 5.07
C THR A 96 -2.12 -4.77 5.33
N LEU A 97 -3.02 -4.03 4.69
CA LEU A 97 -3.08 -2.57 4.79
C LEU A 97 -4.30 -2.16 5.61
N ASN A 98 -4.08 -1.32 6.62
CA ASN A 98 -5.10 -0.77 7.50
C ASN A 98 -5.41 0.67 7.11
N PHE A 99 -6.66 0.98 6.80
CA PHE A 99 -7.08 2.31 6.35
C PHE A 99 -8.45 2.75 6.89
N LYS A 100 -8.81 4.03 6.67
CA LYS A 100 -10.11 4.61 7.02
C LYS A 100 -10.55 5.66 6.02
#